data_AF-A0A087SWB6-F1
#
_entry.id   AF-A0A087SWB6-F1
#
_cell.length_a   1.000
_cell.length_b   1.000
_cell.length_c   1.000
_cell.angle_alpha   90.00
_cell.angle_beta   90.00
_cell.angle_gamma   90.00
#
_symmetry.space_group_name_H-M   'P 1'
#
loop_
_entity.id
_entity.type
_entity.pdbx_description
1 polymer ?
#
loop_
_entity_poly.entity_id
_entity_poly.type
_entity_poly.pdbx_seq_one_letter_code
_entity_poly.pdbx_strand_id
1 'polypeptide(L)'
;MLAQVRTNALFKGKLYAKGKPLTCSTDVSNSLEFSLPIPLKGENCGTTSEEEGKFSNVLVIQSNDHVVTALDKAIGIHCSYDVGNKTEETEINITDPGSSDRSRGSPALPDLSLHIVDMEGQERDTVALGELLRVQVRMSDE
;
A
#
# COMPACT_ATOMS: atom_id res chain seq x y z
N MET A 1 -4.75 11.41 5.55
CA MET A 1 -5.89 11.07 6.44
C MET A 1 -5.39 10.43 7.74
N LEU A 2 -6.21 10.39 8.78
CA LEU A 2 -5.88 9.80 10.08
C LEU A 2 -6.96 8.79 10.45
N ALA A 3 -6.59 7.51 10.58
CA ALA A 3 -7.50 6.48 11.05
C ALA A 3 -7.42 6.40 12.57
N GLN A 4 -8.52 6.66 13.27
CA GLN A 4 -8.59 6.55 14.73
C GLN A 4 -9.52 5.39 15.10
N VAL A 5 -9.03 4.48 15.93
CA VAL A 5 -9.73 3.28 16.36
C VAL A 5 -9.99 3.38 17.85
N ARG A 6 -11.23 3.13 18.24
CA ARG A 6 -11.66 3.02 19.64
C ARG A 6 -12.27 1.65 19.87
N THR A 7 -11.82 1.01 20.95
CA THR A 7 -12.24 -0.34 21.33
C THR A 7 -12.93 -0.31 22.69
N ASN A 8 -13.72 -1.35 22.98
CA ASN A 8 -14.44 -1.51 24.25
C ASN A 8 -13.67 -2.35 25.27
N ALA A 9 -12.52 -2.91 24.89
CA ALA A 9 -11.65 -3.73 25.71
C ALA A 9 -10.19 -3.42 25.35
N LEU A 10 -9.28 -3.59 26.31
CA LEU A 10 -7.86 -3.31 26.10
C LEU A 10 -7.33 -4.10 24.91
N PHE A 11 -6.83 -3.38 23.90
CA PHE A 11 -6.28 -3.95 22.69
C PHE A 11 -4.75 -4.03 22.78
N LYS A 12 -4.22 -5.18 22.41
CA LYS A 12 -2.79 -5.42 22.20
C LYS A 12 -2.62 -6.13 20.87
N GLY A 13 -1.80 -5.58 19.98
CA GLY A 13 -1.58 -6.10 18.65
C GLY A 13 -1.08 -5.01 17.71
N LYS A 14 -1.36 -5.17 16.42
CA LYS A 14 -0.84 -4.29 15.36
C LYS A 14 -1.96 -3.66 14.55
N LEU A 15 -1.77 -2.39 14.19
CA LEU A 15 -2.60 -1.64 13.26
C LEU A 15 -1.78 -1.28 12.03
N TYR A 16 -2.22 -1.61 10.82
CA TYR A 16 -1.45 -1.31 9.60
C TYR A 16 -2.29 -1.09 8.35
N ALA A 17 -1.71 -0.44 7.35
CA ALA A 17 -2.31 -0.31 6.02
C ALA A 17 -2.01 -1.57 5.18
N LYS A 18 -3.05 -2.19 4.61
CA LYS A 18 -2.96 -3.45 3.84
C LYS A 18 -1.97 -3.36 2.68
N GLY A 19 -1.89 -2.20 2.01
CA GLY A 19 -0.97 -2.02 0.87
C GLY A 19 0.51 -2.00 1.26
N LYS A 20 0.83 -1.65 2.52
CA LYS A 20 2.20 -1.54 3.04
C LYS A 20 2.26 -1.96 4.52
N PRO A 21 2.08 -3.26 4.82
CA PRO A 21 1.91 -3.76 6.19
C PRO A 21 3.17 -3.64 7.05
N LEU A 22 4.35 -3.55 6.44
CA LEU A 22 5.64 -3.46 7.15
C LEU A 22 6.07 -2.02 7.42
N THR A 23 5.80 -1.10 6.49
CA THR A 23 6.30 0.29 6.56
C THR A 23 5.24 1.27 7.07
N CYS A 24 3.96 0.91 6.99
CA CYS A 24 2.84 1.72 7.46
C CYS A 24 2.06 0.97 8.52
N SER A 25 2.67 0.85 9.70
CA SER A 25 2.13 0.13 10.84
C SER A 25 2.44 0.82 12.16
N THR A 26 1.56 0.63 13.13
CA THR A 26 1.72 1.02 14.52
C THR A 26 1.45 -0.20 15.40
N ASP A 27 2.42 -0.55 16.24
CA ASP A 27 2.20 -1.51 17.32
C ASP A 27 1.46 -0.84 18.47
N VAL A 28 0.42 -1.52 18.96
CA VAL A 28 -0.44 -1.03 20.02
C VAL A 28 -0.23 -1.89 21.26
N SER A 29 0.32 -1.28 22.30
CA SER A 29 0.54 -1.93 23.59
C SER A 29 -0.55 -1.52 24.58
N ASN A 30 -1.57 -2.37 24.74
CA ASN A 30 -2.56 -2.28 25.81
C ASN A 30 -3.30 -0.91 25.85
N SER A 31 -3.93 -0.53 24.74
CA SER A 31 -4.67 0.74 24.62
C SER A 31 -6.13 0.50 24.21
N LEU A 32 -7.01 1.40 24.62
CA LEU A 32 -8.39 1.46 24.15
C LEU A 32 -8.54 2.33 22.90
N GLU A 33 -7.64 3.30 22.72
CA GLU A 33 -7.65 4.27 21.63
C GLU A 33 -6.28 4.36 20.98
N PHE A 34 -6.24 4.25 19.67
CA PHE A 34 -5.00 4.29 18.89
C PHE A 34 -5.29 4.80 17.48
N SER A 35 -4.25 5.26 16.79
CA SER A 35 -4.41 5.84 15.46
C SER A 35 -3.24 5.52 14.54
N LEU A 36 -3.51 5.56 13.23
CA LEU A 36 -2.53 5.41 12.17
C LEU A 36 -2.65 6.60 11.20
N PRO A 37 -1.64 7.47 11.10
CA PRO A 37 -1.58 8.49 10.07
C PRO A 37 -1.30 7.83 8.71
N ILE A 38 -2.17 8.08 7.73
CA ILE A 38 -2.09 7.52 6.39
C ILE A 38 -1.92 8.68 5.40
N PRO A 39 -0.74 8.86 4.80
CA PRO A 39 -0.51 9.86 3.76
C PRO A 39 -1.45 9.66 2.58
N LEU A 40 -1.96 10.76 2.02
CA LEU A 40 -2.83 10.74 0.83
C LEU A 40 -2.04 10.52 -0.46
N LYS A 41 -0.74 10.84 -0.45
CA LYS A 41 0.18 10.70 -1.59
C LYS A 41 1.44 9.95 -1.17
N GLY A 42 2.11 9.37 -2.15
CA GLY A 42 3.35 8.62 -1.98
C GLY A 42 3.11 7.13 -1.70
N GLU A 43 4.16 6.34 -1.84
CA GLU A 43 4.09 4.88 -1.75
C GLU A 43 4.08 4.36 -0.31
N ASN A 44 4.20 5.24 0.69
CA ASN A 44 4.50 4.83 2.07
C ASN A 44 3.43 3.95 2.72
N CYS A 45 2.14 4.16 2.38
CA CYS A 45 1.00 3.45 2.96
C CYS A 45 0.08 2.78 1.92
N GLY A 46 0.44 2.76 0.64
CA GLY A 46 -0.37 2.14 -0.42
C GLY A 46 -1.76 2.76 -0.58
N THR A 47 -1.90 4.06 -0.33
CA THR A 47 -3.15 4.79 -0.57
C THR A 47 -3.40 4.88 -2.07
N THR A 48 -4.60 4.49 -2.50
CA THR A 48 -5.02 4.57 -3.90
C THR A 48 -5.76 5.88 -4.13
N SER A 49 -5.39 6.61 -5.18
CA SER A 49 -6.16 7.76 -5.67
C SER A 49 -7.06 7.25 -6.79
N GLU A 50 -8.36 7.16 -6.53
CA GLU A 50 -9.34 6.66 -7.52
C GLU A 50 -9.67 7.75 -8.54
N GLU A 51 -9.92 8.95 -8.04
CA GLU A 51 -10.19 10.17 -8.81
C GLU A 51 -9.55 11.36 -8.10
N GLU A 52 -9.50 12.52 -8.74
CA GLU A 52 -8.98 13.71 -8.11
C GLU A 52 -9.78 14.05 -6.83
N GLY A 53 -9.07 14.16 -5.71
CA GLY A 53 -9.70 14.39 -4.40
C GLY A 53 -10.31 13.15 -3.74
N LYS A 54 -10.36 11.97 -4.39
CA LYS A 54 -10.86 10.72 -3.81
C LYS A 54 -9.74 9.74 -3.53
N PHE A 55 -9.61 9.35 -2.26
CA PHE A 55 -8.57 8.45 -1.77
C PHE A 55 -9.17 7.25 -1.06
N SER A 56 -8.61 6.07 -1.27
CA SER A 56 -8.99 4.84 -0.58
C SER A 56 -7.79 4.09 0.00
N ASN A 57 -8.03 3.39 1.10
CA ASN A 57 -7.07 2.49 1.73
C ASN A 57 -7.82 1.38 2.48
N VAL A 58 -7.13 0.32 2.88
CA VAL A 58 -7.67 -0.74 3.72
C VAL A 58 -6.81 -0.84 4.97
N LEU A 59 -7.43 -0.61 6.12
CA LEU A 59 -6.80 -0.71 7.43
C LEU A 59 -7.00 -2.12 7.99
N VAL A 60 -5.95 -2.73 8.52
CA VAL A 60 -6.01 -4.04 9.17
C VAL A 60 -5.71 -3.91 10.65
N ILE A 61 -6.61 -4.42 11.48
CA ILE A 61 -6.46 -4.54 12.93
C ILE A 61 -6.18 -6.01 13.23
N GLN A 62 -4.99 -6.30 13.73
CA GLN A 62 -4.52 -7.66 13.99
C GLN A 62 -4.22 -7.84 15.47
N SER A 63 -4.85 -8.83 16.10
CA SER A 63 -4.71 -9.07 17.55
C SER A 63 -3.44 -9.82 17.96
N ASN A 64 -2.70 -10.39 17.01
CA ASN A 64 -1.46 -11.12 17.26
C ASN A 64 -0.36 -10.66 16.29
N ASP A 65 0.80 -10.24 16.79
CA ASP A 65 1.84 -9.61 15.94
C ASP A 65 2.50 -10.54 14.91
N HIS A 66 2.32 -11.86 15.03
CA HIS A 66 2.98 -12.86 14.19
C HIS A 66 2.04 -13.68 13.32
N VAL A 67 0.77 -13.82 13.71
CA VAL A 67 -0.16 -14.74 13.06
C VAL A 67 -1.46 -14.02 12.72
N VAL A 68 -1.89 -14.15 11.47
CA VAL A 68 -3.21 -13.69 11.04
C VAL A 68 -4.25 -14.71 11.52
N THR A 69 -5.28 -14.23 12.20
CA THR A 69 -6.33 -15.05 12.81
C THR A 69 -7.71 -14.64 12.32
N ALA A 70 -8.71 -15.48 12.54
CA ALA A 70 -10.10 -15.17 12.24
C ALA A 70 -10.67 -13.97 13.04
N LEU A 71 -9.96 -13.50 14.06
CA LEU A 71 -10.35 -12.33 14.85
C LEU A 71 -9.93 -11.00 14.19
N ASP A 72 -8.99 -11.05 13.26
CA ASP A 72 -8.45 -9.87 12.60
C ASP A 72 -9.51 -9.22 11.71
N LYS A 73 -9.43 -7.89 11.58
CA LYS A 73 -10.44 -7.10 10.86
C LYS A 73 -9.77 -6.26 9.79
N ALA A 74 -10.30 -6.32 8.57
CA ALA A 74 -9.94 -5.42 7.49
C ALA A 74 -11.08 -4.41 7.26
N ILE A 75 -10.76 -3.13 7.27
CA ILE A 75 -11.71 -2.02 7.17
C ILE A 75 -11.32 -1.16 5.97
N GLY A 76 -12.19 -1.11 4.97
CA GLY A 76 -12.04 -0.19 3.84
C GLY A 76 -12.38 1.24 4.27
N ILE A 77 -11.51 2.19 3.94
CA ILE A 77 -11.66 3.60 4.28
C ILE A 77 -11.56 4.43 2.99
N HIS A 78 -12.52 5.32 2.81
CA HIS A 78 -12.61 6.21 1.66
C HIS A 78 -12.71 7.65 2.15
N CYS A 79 -11.91 8.55 1.58
CA CYS A 79 -11.90 9.98 1.88
C CYS A 79 -12.08 10.77 0.60
N SER A 80 -13.08 11.65 0.57
CA SER A 80 -13.38 12.53 -0.56
C SER A 80 -13.16 13.98 -0.15
N TYR A 81 -12.40 14.71 -0.95
CA TYR A 81 -12.09 16.12 -0.79
C TYR A 81 -12.61 16.90 -2.00
N ASP A 82 -13.23 18.06 -1.75
CA ASP A 82 -13.56 19.00 -2.81
C ASP A 82 -12.29 19.74 -3.24
N VAL A 83 -11.88 19.54 -4.49
CA VAL A 83 -10.64 20.09 -5.05
C VAL A 83 -10.81 21.44 -5.76
N GLY A 84 -12.04 21.98 -5.85
CA GLY A 84 -12.32 23.30 -6.41
C GLY A 84 -11.82 23.54 -7.85
N ASN A 85 -12.01 24.76 -8.37
CA ASN A 85 -11.37 25.18 -9.63
C ASN A 85 -9.90 25.50 -9.36
N LYS A 86 -8.99 24.69 -9.89
CA LYS A 86 -7.57 25.03 -9.95
C LYS A 86 -7.38 26.18 -10.94
N THR A 87 -7.15 27.39 -10.43
CA THR A 87 -6.33 28.36 -11.16
C THR A 87 -4.89 27.90 -10.99
N GLU A 88 -4.36 27.15 -11.97
CA GLU A 88 -2.93 26.94 -12.04
C GLU A 88 -2.25 28.28 -12.34
N GLU A 89 -1.90 29.02 -11.29
CA GLU A 89 -0.92 30.10 -11.41
C GLU A 89 0.43 29.43 -11.70
N THR A 90 0.69 29.22 -12.99
CA THR A 90 2.00 28.80 -13.45
C THR A 90 2.92 30.00 -13.31
N GLU A 91 3.65 30.11 -12.19
CA GLU A 91 4.82 30.99 -12.13
C GLU A 91 5.93 30.39 -12.98
N ILE A 92 5.85 30.66 -14.29
CA ILE A 92 6.91 30.34 -15.23
C ILE A 92 8.03 31.37 -15.01
N ASN A 93 8.99 31.07 -14.14
CA ASN A 93 10.25 31.81 -14.12
C ASN A 93 11.11 31.36 -15.31
N ILE A 94 10.91 32.00 -16.47
CA ILE A 94 11.75 31.84 -17.65
C ILE A 94 13.05 32.63 -17.42
N THR A 95 14.03 31.95 -16.83
CA THR A 95 15.42 32.42 -16.86
C THR A 95 16.34 31.21 -16.99
N ASP A 96 16.48 30.70 -18.22
CA ASP A 96 17.77 30.42 -18.88
C ASP A 96 17.55 29.72 -20.25
N PRO A 97 17.95 30.29 -21.40
CA PRO A 97 17.95 29.58 -22.66
C PRO A 97 19.30 28.87 -22.84
N GLY A 98 19.39 27.60 -22.44
CA GLY A 98 20.48 26.75 -22.91
C GLY A 98 20.91 25.64 -21.97
N SER A 99 20.39 24.44 -22.19
CA SER A 99 21.25 23.26 -22.27
C SER A 99 20.51 22.12 -22.97
N SER A 100 21.27 21.39 -23.78
CA SER A 100 20.84 20.34 -24.70
C SER A 100 19.93 19.29 -24.05
N ASP A 101 18.76 19.07 -24.66
CA ASP A 101 17.94 17.88 -24.48
C ASP A 101 18.74 16.65 -24.88
N ARG A 102 19.30 15.96 -23.88
CA ARG A 102 19.65 14.55 -23.98
C ARG A 102 18.56 13.78 -23.26
N SER A 103 17.49 13.47 -23.98
CA SER A 103 16.48 12.52 -23.54
C SER A 103 17.15 11.19 -23.24
N ARG A 104 17.49 10.95 -21.96
CA ARG A 104 17.79 9.62 -21.45
C ARG A 104 16.44 8.90 -21.39
N GLY A 105 16.13 8.15 -22.44
CA GLY A 105 15.04 7.19 -22.37
C GLY A 105 15.39 6.15 -21.32
N SER A 106 14.75 6.21 -20.15
CA SER A 106 14.65 5.04 -19.30
C SER A 106 13.73 4.07 -20.04
N PRO A 107 14.21 2.89 -20.47
CA PRO A 107 13.32 1.90 -21.05
C PRO A 107 12.24 1.54 -20.03
N ALA A 108 11.01 1.34 -20.50
CA ALA A 108 9.95 0.82 -19.65
C ALA A 108 10.41 -0.50 -19.04
N LEU A 109 10.25 -0.65 -17.73
CA LEU A 109 10.51 -1.92 -17.07
C LEU A 109 9.43 -2.90 -17.52
N PRO A 110 9.80 -4.13 -17.93
CA PRO A 110 8.84 -5.14 -18.33
C PRO A 110 7.98 -5.55 -17.13
N ASP A 111 6.73 -5.91 -17.38
CA ASP A 111 5.83 -6.37 -16.33
C ASP A 111 6.30 -7.72 -15.78
N LEU A 112 6.27 -7.85 -14.45
CA LEU A 112 6.76 -9.03 -13.74
C LEU A 112 5.60 -9.70 -13.02
N SER A 113 5.40 -10.98 -13.29
CA SER A 113 4.40 -11.80 -12.59
C SER A 113 5.07 -12.82 -11.66
N LEU A 114 4.48 -12.98 -10.47
CA LEU A 114 4.91 -13.96 -9.47
C LEU A 114 3.97 -15.16 -9.52
N HIS A 115 4.53 -16.34 -9.81
CA HIS A 115 3.80 -17.60 -9.86
C HIS A 115 4.33 -18.55 -8.77
N ILE A 116 3.41 -19.16 -8.02
CA ILE A 116 3.74 -20.21 -7.06
C ILE A 116 3.70 -21.54 -7.81
N VAL A 117 4.81 -22.26 -7.79
CA VAL A 117 4.95 -23.56 -8.43
C VAL A 117 5.36 -24.61 -7.41
N ASP A 118 5.00 -25.86 -7.66
CA ASP A 118 5.52 -27.00 -6.90
C ASP A 118 6.97 -27.33 -7.30
N MET A 119 7.53 -28.38 -6.70
CA MET A 119 8.92 -28.79 -6.96
C MET A 119 9.11 -29.33 -8.38
N GLU A 120 8.04 -29.87 -8.97
CA GLU A 120 7.94 -30.34 -10.35
C GLU A 120 7.71 -29.19 -11.35
N GLY A 121 7.41 -27.98 -10.87
CA GLY A 121 7.22 -26.78 -11.68
C GLY A 121 5.78 -26.53 -12.16
N GLN A 122 4.79 -27.24 -11.60
CA GLN A 122 3.37 -26.99 -11.87
C GLN A 122 2.83 -25.88 -10.99
N GLU A 123 1.97 -25.06 -11.56
CA GLU A 123 1.36 -23.93 -10.86
C GLU A 123 0.34 -24.40 -9.82
N ARG A 124 0.34 -23.76 -8.65
CA ARG A 124 -0.52 -24.13 -7.52
C ARG A 124 -1.23 -22.90 -6.95
N ASP A 125 -2.55 -23.00 -6.89
CA ASP A 125 -3.41 -21.96 -6.28
C ASP A 125 -3.51 -22.09 -4.74
N THR A 126 -3.16 -23.26 -4.20
CA THR A 126 -3.32 -23.58 -2.77
C THR A 126 -2.10 -24.32 -2.23
N VAL A 127 -1.71 -23.95 -1.01
CA VAL A 127 -0.51 -24.44 -0.32
C VAL A 127 -0.82 -24.65 1.15
N ALA A 128 -0.25 -25.70 1.75
CA ALA A 128 -0.45 -26.02 3.16
C ALA A 128 0.59 -25.34 4.06
N LEU A 129 0.23 -25.12 5.33
CA LEU A 129 1.16 -24.61 6.33
C LEU A 129 2.26 -25.65 6.60
N GLY A 130 3.52 -25.24 6.39
CA GLY A 130 4.70 -26.10 6.55
C GLY A 130 5.23 -26.71 5.25
N GLU A 131 4.58 -26.47 4.12
CA GLU A 131 5.00 -26.94 2.81
C GLU A 131 6.10 -26.04 2.22
N LEU A 132 7.07 -26.64 1.51
CA LEU A 132 8.15 -25.91 0.86
C LEU A 132 7.64 -25.32 -0.46
N LEU A 133 7.77 -24.01 -0.64
CA LEU A 133 7.28 -23.31 -1.83
C LEU A 133 8.40 -22.93 -2.78
N ARG A 134 8.13 -23.08 -4.07
CA ARG A 134 8.98 -22.55 -5.13
C ARG A 134 8.25 -21.38 -5.80
N VAL A 135 8.90 -20.22 -5.79
CA VAL A 135 8.37 -19.01 -6.43
C VAL A 135 9.11 -18.80 -7.74
N GLN A 136 8.36 -18.63 -8.83
CA GLN A 136 8.89 -18.32 -10.14
C GLN A 136 8.48 -16.91 -10.54
N VAL A 137 9.46 -16.05 -10.79
CA VAL A 137 9.25 -14.73 -11.41
C VAL A 137 9.26 -14.92 -12.92
N ARG A 138 8.20 -14.47 -13.60
CA ARG A 138 8.11 -14.44 -15.06
C ARG A 138 8.04 -12.99 -15.51
N MET A 139 8.65 -12.73 -16.66
CA MET A 139 8.62 -11.43 -17.32
C MET A 139 7.67 -11.57 -18.51
N SER A 140 6.75 -10.64 -18.69
CA SER A 140 5.97 -10.56 -19.93
C SER A 140 6.87 -10.00 -21.03
N ASP A 141 7.12 -10.77 -22.08
CA ASP A 141 7.74 -10.26 -23.30
C ASP A 141 6.69 -9.44 -24.07
N GLU A 142 6.60 -8.14 -23.76
CA GLU A 142 6.22 -7.12 -24.76
C GLU A 142 7.46 -6.35 -25.21
#